data_AF-A0A4Q5VKT3-F1
#
_entry.id   AF-A0A4Q5VKT3-F1
#
_cell.length_a   1.000
_cell.length_b   1.000
_cell.length_c   1.000
_cell.angle_alpha   90.00
_cell.angle_beta   90.00
_cell.angle_gamma   90.00
#
_symmetry.space_group_name_H-M   'P 1'
#
loop_
_entity.id
_entity.type
_entity.pdbx_description
1 polymer ?
#
loop_
_entity_poly.entity_id
_entity_poly.type
_entity_poly.pdbx_seq_one_letter_code
_entity_poly.pdbx_strand_id
1 'polypeptide(L)'
;MRLCIDIDGTLCEIRQPHQTYADVQPLPGAIEKLQALRKAGHYIILATARHMKTCDANVGMVIARQGKILLQWLEDHQIEYDEIWFGKPNADIYIDDRGYRFQGNWPDISIEQLSELAMPEIAMTGNGSQGTTKHKTSTARHAASPRAAVSEQV
;
A
#
# COMPACT_ATOMS: atom_id res chain seq x y z
N MET A 1 9.46 -3.43 11.34
CA MET A 1 8.24 -2.84 10.73
C MET A 1 7.31 -3.96 10.29
N ARG A 2 6.01 -3.68 10.13
CA ARG A 2 5.06 -4.58 9.44
C ARG A 2 4.84 -4.01 8.03
N LEU A 3 5.15 -4.80 7.00
CA LEU A 3 5.08 -4.38 5.60
C LEU A 3 3.92 -5.13 4.93
N CYS A 4 2.91 -4.38 4.47
CA CYS A 4 1.81 -4.91 3.69
C CYS A 4 2.16 -4.77 2.20
N ILE A 5 2.35 -5.89 1.53
CA ILE A 5 2.92 -5.97 0.19
C ILE A 5 1.86 -6.53 -0.76
N ASP A 6 1.60 -5.78 -1.82
CA ASP A 6 0.75 -6.22 -2.93
C ASP A 6 1.40 -7.37 -3.72
N ILE A 7 0.61 -8.19 -4.41
CA ILE A 7 1.15 -9.35 -5.16
C ILE A 7 1.23 -9.05 -6.67
N ASP A 8 0.09 -8.93 -7.34
CA ASP A 8 0.02 -8.82 -8.81
C ASP A 8 0.45 -7.41 -9.27
N GLY A 9 1.58 -7.30 -9.97
CA GLY A 9 2.19 -6.03 -10.37
C GLY A 9 3.21 -5.47 -9.35
N THR A 10 3.42 -6.18 -8.24
CA THR A 10 4.37 -5.78 -7.18
C THR A 10 5.37 -6.88 -6.86
N LEU A 11 4.92 -8.09 -6.50
CA LEU A 11 5.82 -9.25 -6.34
C LEU A 11 6.02 -10.02 -7.64
N CYS A 12 5.00 -10.06 -8.49
CA CYS A 12 5.06 -10.71 -9.79
C CYS A 12 4.51 -9.81 -10.88
N GLU A 13 4.74 -10.20 -12.12
CA GLU A 13 4.12 -9.56 -13.27
C GLU A 13 2.59 -9.60 -13.20
N ILE A 14 1.93 -8.63 -13.84
CA ILE A 14 0.48 -8.68 -14.04
C ILE A 14 0.19 -9.79 -15.06
N ARG A 15 -0.61 -10.78 -14.64
CA ARG A 15 -1.04 -11.89 -15.50
C ARG A 15 -1.65 -11.39 -16.81
N GLN A 16 -1.09 -11.85 -17.93
CA GLN A 16 -1.62 -11.57 -19.26
C GLN A 16 -2.81 -12.47 -19.61
N PRO A 17 -3.68 -12.09 -20.57
CA PRO A 17 -4.88 -12.87 -20.92
C PRO A 17 -4.62 -14.33 -21.32
N HIS A 18 -3.45 -14.62 -21.88
CA HIS A 18 -3.04 -15.95 -22.33
C HIS A 18 -2.29 -16.76 -21.27
N GLN A 19 -2.09 -16.20 -20.08
CA GLN A 19 -1.38 -16.85 -18.97
C GLN A 19 -2.37 -17.30 -17.89
N THR A 20 -2.00 -18.37 -17.21
CA THR A 20 -2.55 -18.71 -15.90
C THR A 20 -1.77 -17.96 -14.81
N TYR A 21 -2.34 -17.90 -13.61
CA TYR A 21 -1.62 -17.35 -12.46
C TYR A 21 -0.45 -18.22 -11.99
N ALA A 22 -0.33 -19.46 -12.47
CA ALA A 22 0.83 -20.30 -12.18
C ALA A 22 2.03 -19.92 -13.06
N ASP A 23 1.79 -19.29 -14.22
CA ASP A 23 2.84 -19.00 -15.21
C ASP A 23 3.58 -17.68 -14.96
N VAL A 24 3.00 -16.79 -14.13
CA VAL A 24 3.57 -15.46 -13.88
C VAL A 24 4.89 -15.57 -13.13
N GLN A 25 5.87 -14.73 -13.49
CA GLN A 25 7.19 -14.75 -12.88
C GLN A 25 7.30 -13.67 -11.78
N PRO A 26 8.08 -13.91 -10.72
CA PRO A 26 8.45 -12.88 -9.77
C PRO A 26 9.17 -11.72 -10.47
N LEU A 27 8.95 -10.51 -9.99
CA LEU A 27 9.74 -9.36 -10.47
C LEU A 27 11.21 -9.51 -10.00
N PRO A 28 12.18 -9.06 -10.80
CA PRO A 28 13.59 -9.11 -10.41
C PRO A 28 13.84 -8.44 -9.06
N GLY A 29 14.58 -9.13 -8.18
CA GLY A 29 14.94 -8.63 -6.85
C GLY A 29 13.85 -8.75 -5.78
N ALA A 30 12.63 -9.21 -6.13
CA ALA A 30 11.53 -9.35 -5.17
C ALA A 30 11.86 -10.35 -4.07
N ILE A 31 12.30 -11.55 -4.47
CA ILE A 31 12.61 -12.66 -3.56
C ILE A 31 13.73 -12.24 -2.60
N GLU A 32 14.83 -11.70 -3.14
CA GLU A 32 16.00 -11.29 -2.38
C GLU A 32 15.67 -10.15 -1.41
N LYS A 33 14.82 -9.18 -1.82
CA LYS A 33 14.41 -8.10 -0.93
C LYS A 33 13.56 -8.62 0.22
N LEU A 34 12.58 -9.49 -0.04
CA LEU A 34 11.72 -10.05 1.01
C LEU A 34 12.53 -10.86 2.01
N GLN A 35 13.45 -11.70 1.54
CA GLN A 35 14.38 -12.45 2.40
C GLN A 35 15.25 -11.50 3.25
N ALA A 36 15.81 -10.44 2.64
CA ALA A 36 16.61 -9.45 3.36
C ALA A 36 15.78 -8.71 4.44
N LEU A 37 14.55 -8.32 4.12
CA LEU A 37 13.63 -7.68 5.06
C LEU A 37 13.28 -8.61 6.23
N ARG A 38 12.96 -9.88 5.95
CA ARG A 38 12.68 -10.85 7.02
C ARG A 38 13.89 -11.13 7.89
N LYS A 39 15.07 -11.28 7.28
CA LYS A 39 16.34 -11.46 8.01
C LYS A 39 16.64 -10.28 8.92
N ALA A 40 16.26 -9.06 8.53
CA ALA A 40 16.36 -7.85 9.35
C ALA A 40 15.25 -7.72 10.42
N GLY A 41 14.36 -8.71 10.55
CA GLY A 41 13.31 -8.74 11.57
C GLY A 41 12.03 -7.99 11.20
N HIS A 42 11.82 -7.69 9.91
CA HIS A 42 10.55 -7.13 9.43
C HIS A 42 9.49 -8.24 9.27
N TYR A 43 8.23 -7.89 9.54
CA TYR A 43 7.09 -8.78 9.39
C TYR A 43 6.43 -8.53 8.03
N ILE A 44 6.25 -9.58 7.23
CA ILE A 44 5.78 -9.50 5.84
C ILE A 44 4.34 -9.99 5.75
N ILE A 45 3.43 -9.09 5.37
CA ILE A 45 2.03 -9.38 5.09
C ILE A 45 1.83 -9.28 3.59
N LEU A 46 1.36 -10.33 2.95
CA LEU A 46 0.95 -10.27 1.54
C LEU A 46 -0.53 -9.93 1.45
N ALA A 47 -0.92 -8.96 0.65
CA ALA A 47 -2.33 -8.59 0.45
C ALA A 47 -2.68 -8.60 -1.04
N THR A 48 -3.74 -9.31 -1.41
CA THR A 48 -4.09 -9.50 -2.82
C THR A 48 -5.53 -9.16 -3.15
N ALA A 49 -5.69 -8.46 -4.29
CA ALA A 49 -6.98 -8.20 -4.93
C ALA A 49 -7.28 -9.21 -6.05
N ARG A 50 -6.44 -10.25 -6.21
CA ARG A 50 -6.58 -11.28 -7.23
C ARG A 50 -7.99 -11.86 -7.22
N HIS A 51 -8.62 -11.90 -8.39
CA HIS A 51 -9.98 -12.41 -8.57
C HIS A 51 -11.10 -11.68 -7.79
N MET A 52 -10.82 -10.58 -7.10
CA MET A 52 -11.87 -9.84 -6.36
C MET A 52 -12.93 -9.26 -7.30
N LYS A 53 -12.54 -8.75 -8.48
CA LYS A 53 -13.48 -8.31 -9.51
C LYS A 53 -14.34 -9.46 -10.05
N THR A 54 -13.71 -10.57 -10.41
CA THR A 54 -14.38 -11.74 -11.01
C THR A 54 -15.31 -12.45 -10.02
N CYS A 55 -15.02 -12.37 -8.72
CA CYS A 55 -15.81 -13.02 -7.68
C CYS A 55 -16.75 -12.05 -6.94
N ASP A 56 -16.97 -10.84 -7.48
CA ASP A 56 -17.86 -9.83 -6.89
C ASP A 56 -17.59 -9.59 -5.39
N ALA A 57 -16.31 -9.39 -5.07
CA ALA A 57 -15.79 -9.22 -3.71
C ALA A 57 -16.07 -10.38 -2.71
N ASN A 58 -16.56 -11.53 -3.16
CA ASN A 58 -16.74 -12.71 -2.32
C ASN A 58 -15.39 -13.40 -2.03
N VAL A 59 -14.81 -13.10 -0.88
CA VAL A 59 -13.49 -13.62 -0.46
C VAL A 59 -13.48 -15.15 -0.38
N GLY A 60 -14.55 -15.78 0.10
CA GLY A 60 -14.65 -17.25 0.17
C GLY A 60 -14.55 -17.90 -1.21
N MET A 61 -15.17 -17.29 -2.21
CA MET A 61 -15.08 -17.74 -3.61
C MET A 61 -13.68 -17.50 -4.21
N VAL A 62 -13.04 -16.38 -3.88
CA VAL A 62 -11.64 -16.10 -4.28
C VAL A 62 -10.72 -17.18 -3.74
N ILE A 63 -10.82 -17.50 -2.44
CA ILE A 63 -9.99 -18.54 -1.81
C ILE A 63 -10.27 -19.90 -2.45
N ALA A 64 -11.54 -20.27 -2.65
CA ALA A 64 -11.91 -21.55 -3.25
C ALA A 64 -11.35 -21.73 -4.66
N ARG A 65 -11.21 -20.65 -5.44
CA ARG A 65 -10.73 -20.70 -6.83
C ARG A 65 -9.23 -20.50 -6.97
N GLN A 66 -8.66 -19.54 -6.22
CA GLN A 66 -7.29 -19.07 -6.41
C GLN A 66 -6.37 -19.38 -5.23
N GLY A 67 -6.90 -19.72 -4.05
CA GLY A 67 -6.11 -19.91 -2.83
C GLY A 67 -5.01 -20.95 -3.04
N LYS A 68 -5.37 -22.16 -3.49
CA LYS A 68 -4.39 -23.22 -3.76
C LYS A 68 -3.33 -22.80 -4.78
N ILE A 69 -3.74 -22.15 -5.88
CA ILE A 69 -2.84 -21.73 -6.96
C ILE A 69 -1.84 -20.69 -6.44
N LEU A 70 -2.31 -19.68 -5.71
CA LEU A 70 -1.45 -18.63 -5.17
C LEU A 70 -0.49 -19.20 -4.11
N LEU A 71 -0.98 -20.03 -3.19
CA LEU A 71 -0.12 -20.62 -2.15
C LEU A 71 0.95 -21.53 -2.75
N GLN A 72 0.61 -22.34 -3.76
CA GLN A 72 1.60 -23.16 -4.46
C GLN A 72 2.62 -22.28 -5.19
N TRP A 73 2.17 -21.22 -5.87
CA TRP A 73 3.07 -20.30 -6.56
C TRP A 73 4.07 -19.62 -5.59
N LEU A 74 3.61 -19.23 -4.40
CA LEU A 74 4.47 -18.66 -3.36
C LEU A 74 5.51 -19.67 -2.87
N GLU A 75 5.13 -20.94 -2.71
CA GLU A 75 6.02 -22.04 -2.32
C GLU A 75 7.05 -22.34 -3.40
N ASP A 76 6.61 -22.50 -4.65
CA ASP A 76 7.45 -22.84 -5.80
C ASP A 76 8.55 -21.78 -6.04
N HIS A 77 8.25 -20.51 -5.78
CA HIS A 77 9.18 -19.38 -5.92
C HIS A 77 9.87 -18.99 -4.61
N GLN A 78 9.64 -19.75 -3.53
CA GLN A 78 10.27 -19.54 -2.21
C GLN A 78 10.06 -18.12 -1.67
N ILE A 79 8.85 -17.58 -1.88
CA ILE A 79 8.46 -16.27 -1.38
C ILE A 79 8.16 -16.39 0.11
N GLU A 80 8.96 -15.72 0.93
CA GLU A 80 8.81 -15.74 2.38
C GLU A 80 7.81 -14.67 2.87
N TYR A 81 6.84 -15.07 3.70
CA TYR A 81 5.84 -14.18 4.30
C TYR A 81 5.34 -14.74 5.65
N ASP A 82 4.81 -13.86 6.51
CA ASP A 82 4.26 -14.23 7.82
C ASP A 82 2.73 -14.34 7.80
N GLU A 83 2.09 -13.53 6.96
CA GLU A 83 0.63 -13.39 6.89
C GLU A 83 0.22 -13.19 5.43
N ILE A 84 -0.94 -13.73 5.04
CA ILE A 84 -1.55 -13.50 3.73
C ILE A 84 -3.02 -13.11 3.87
N TRP A 85 -3.39 -12.00 3.24
CA TRP A 85 -4.72 -11.43 3.24
C TRP A 85 -5.35 -11.47 1.85
N PHE A 86 -6.35 -12.32 1.70
CA PHE A 86 -7.26 -12.27 0.55
C PHE A 86 -8.36 -11.24 0.81
N GLY A 87 -8.74 -10.49 -0.22
CA GLY A 87 -9.84 -9.53 -0.08
C GLY A 87 -9.43 -8.07 -0.12
N LYS A 88 -8.22 -7.75 -0.60
CA LYS A 88 -7.86 -6.36 -0.90
C LYS A 88 -8.87 -5.82 -1.94
N PRO A 89 -9.52 -4.67 -1.72
CA PRO A 89 -10.53 -4.15 -2.63
C PRO A 89 -9.97 -3.98 -4.05
N ASN A 90 -10.68 -4.43 -5.08
CA ASN A 90 -10.26 -4.15 -6.46
C ASN A 90 -10.60 -2.68 -6.82
N ALA A 91 -9.66 -1.78 -6.57
CA ALA A 91 -9.81 -0.33 -6.78
C ALA A 91 -8.99 0.17 -7.97
N ASP A 92 -9.41 1.29 -8.55
CA ASP A 92 -8.67 1.96 -9.63
C ASP A 92 -7.40 2.65 -9.11
N ILE A 93 -7.47 3.23 -7.89
CA ILE A 93 -6.37 3.94 -7.24
C ILE A 93 -6.43 3.69 -5.72
N TYR A 94 -5.27 3.54 -5.09
CA TYR A 94 -5.12 3.58 -3.63
C TYR A 94 -4.51 4.93 -3.23
N ILE A 95 -5.12 5.60 -2.25
CA ILE A 95 -4.61 6.81 -1.62
C ILE A 95 -4.36 6.45 -0.17
N ASP A 96 -3.09 6.46 0.25
CA ASP A 96 -2.65 5.93 1.54
C ASP A 96 -1.46 6.76 2.04
N ASP A 97 -1.57 7.34 3.23
CA ASP A 97 -0.52 8.15 3.86
C ASP A 97 0.69 7.31 4.29
N ARG A 98 0.51 5.99 4.40
CA ARG A 98 1.56 5.00 4.68
C ARG A 98 1.91 4.16 3.44
N GLY A 99 1.41 4.57 2.27
CA GLY A 99 1.67 3.91 1.00
C GLY A 99 3.06 4.24 0.46
N TYR A 100 3.92 3.23 0.32
CA TYR A 100 5.11 3.36 -0.51
C TYR A 100 4.73 3.20 -1.98
N ARG A 101 5.05 4.19 -2.82
CA ARG A 101 4.80 4.09 -4.26
C ARG A 101 5.87 3.25 -4.94
N PHE A 102 5.54 2.00 -5.21
CA PHE A 102 6.40 1.09 -5.96
C PHE A 102 6.54 1.52 -7.42
N GLN A 103 7.78 1.47 -7.95
CA GLN A 103 8.11 1.87 -9.32
C GLN A 103 8.45 0.67 -10.24
N GLY A 104 8.13 -0.56 -9.81
CA GLY A 104 8.40 -1.76 -10.61
C GLY A 104 9.79 -2.36 -10.43
N ASN A 105 10.62 -1.82 -9.52
CA ASN A 105 12.00 -2.25 -9.32
C ASN A 105 12.33 -2.40 -7.82
N TRP A 106 12.56 -3.63 -7.36
CA TRP A 106 12.83 -3.95 -5.95
C TRP A 106 14.20 -3.48 -5.43
N PRO A 107 15.30 -3.59 -6.21
CA PRO A 107 16.59 -3.02 -5.84
C PRO A 107 16.56 -1.55 -5.39
N ASP A 108 15.67 -0.74 -5.96
CA ASP A 108 15.58 0.70 -5.68
C ASP A 108 14.95 1.03 -4.32
N ILE A 109 14.31 0.05 -3.67
CA ILE A 109 13.67 0.25 -2.37
C ILE A 109 14.74 0.23 -1.27
N SER A 110 14.96 1.37 -0.61
CA SER A 110 15.84 1.46 0.56
C SER A 110 15.08 1.24 1.87
N ILE A 111 15.76 0.62 2.85
CA ILE A 111 15.16 0.37 4.17
C ILE A 111 14.99 1.70 4.92
N GLU A 112 15.86 2.66 4.67
CA GLU A 112 15.82 4.01 5.24
C GLU A 112 14.55 4.73 4.80
N GLN A 113 14.23 4.73 3.50
CA GLN A 113 12.99 5.33 2.96
C GLN A 113 11.75 4.66 3.55
N LEU A 114 11.74 3.33 3.62
CA LEU A 114 10.63 2.60 4.25
C LEU A 114 10.49 2.98 5.73
N SER A 115 11.61 3.18 6.43
CA SER A 115 11.63 3.56 7.85
C SER A 115 11.14 5.00 8.06
N GLU A 116 11.57 5.94 7.23
CA GLU A 116 11.11 7.34 7.26
C GLU A 116 9.60 7.44 7.06
N LEU A 117 9.03 6.66 6.13
CA LEU A 117 7.58 6.60 5.91
C LEU A 117 6.83 5.91 7.07
N ALA A 118 7.44 4.88 7.67
CA ALA A 118 6.81 4.11 8.74
C ALA A 118 6.87 4.81 10.10
N MET A 119 7.79 5.76 10.29
CA MET A 119 7.84 6.59 11.49
C MET A 119 6.85 7.75 11.33
N PRO A 120 5.73 7.77 12.07
CA PRO A 120 5.02 9.03 12.25
C PRO A 120 5.99 9.99 12.95
N GLU A 121 6.07 11.24 12.48
CA GLU A 121 6.77 12.31 13.21
C GLU A 121 6.42 12.19 14.69
N ILE A 122 7.39 11.80 15.53
CA ILE A 122 7.21 11.93 16.97
C ILE A 122 6.99 13.42 17.18
N ALA A 123 5.81 13.75 17.71
CA ALA A 123 5.39 15.05 18.17
C ALA A 123 6.57 15.90 18.65
N MET A 124 7.09 16.75 17.77
CA MET A 124 7.93 17.89 18.14
C MET A 124 7.01 18.99 18.68
N THR A 125 6.23 18.68 19.71
CA THR A 125 5.52 19.69 20.50
C THR A 125 5.74 19.42 21.98
N GLY A 126 6.57 20.27 22.59
CA GLY A 126 6.47 20.55 24.01
C GLY A 126 7.71 20.32 24.86
N ASN A 127 8.85 20.95 24.53
CA ASN A 127 9.63 21.54 25.61
C ASN A 127 10.20 22.90 25.19
N GLY A 128 10.00 23.89 26.05
CA GLY A 128 9.80 25.28 25.65
C GLY A 128 11.04 26.12 25.41
N SER A 129 10.80 27.28 24.83
CA SER A 129 11.47 28.51 25.23
C SER A 129 10.56 29.69 24.90
N GLN A 130 10.19 30.44 25.95
CA GLN A 130 9.55 31.74 25.86
C GLN A 130 10.37 32.66 24.95
N GLY A 131 9.74 33.21 23.93
CA GLY A 131 10.26 34.30 23.11
C GLY A 131 9.18 35.35 22.98
N THR A 132 9.33 36.44 23.72
CA THR A 132 8.43 37.59 23.73
C THR A 132 8.36 38.25 22.37
N THR A 133 7.15 38.46 21.83
CA THR A 133 6.95 39.42 20.74
C THR A 133 5.75 40.30 21.05
N LYS A 134 6.05 41.56 21.37
CA LYS A 134 5.10 42.69 21.39
C LYS A 134 4.73 43.07 19.95
N HIS A 135 3.56 43.71 19.84
CA HIS A 135 3.04 44.52 18.72
C HIS A 135 2.48 43.74 17.51
N LYS A 136 1.35 44.09 16.89
CA LYS A 136 0.58 45.35 16.82
C LYS A 136 -0.87 45.04 16.42
N THR A 137 -1.81 45.79 16.96
CA THR A 137 -3.20 45.95 16.52
C THR A 137 -3.29 46.46 15.07
N SER A 138 -4.19 45.88 14.27
CA SER A 138 -4.87 46.58 13.16
C SER A 138 -6.17 45.88 12.79
N THR A 139 -7.26 46.59 13.03
CA THR A 139 -8.64 46.38 12.62
C THR A 139 -8.83 46.29 11.08
N ALA A 140 -9.76 45.46 10.60
CA ALA A 140 -11.03 45.89 9.95
C ALA A 140 -11.69 44.82 9.04
N ARG A 141 -12.98 44.56 9.32
CA ARG A 141 -14.18 44.45 8.42
C ARG A 141 -14.18 43.38 7.31
N HIS A 142 -15.03 42.34 7.47
CA HIS A 142 -16.40 42.18 6.91
C HIS A 142 -16.47 41.95 5.40
N ALA A 143 -16.95 40.77 4.98
CA ALA A 143 -18.17 40.61 4.18
C ALA A 143 -18.54 39.12 3.99
N ALA A 144 -19.83 38.86 4.00
CA ALA A 144 -20.47 37.55 3.95
C ALA A 144 -20.66 37.01 2.53
N SER A 145 -20.96 35.69 2.50
CA SER A 145 -21.39 34.77 1.42
C SER A 145 -22.45 35.33 0.43
N PRO A 146 -22.73 34.68 -0.73
CA PRO A 146 -23.50 33.41 -0.74
C PRO A 146 -23.19 32.36 -1.84
N ARG A 147 -23.68 31.15 -1.53
CA ARG A 147 -23.96 29.94 -2.34
C ARG A 147 -24.67 30.18 -3.70
N ALA A 148 -24.39 29.29 -4.66
CA ALA A 148 -25.30 28.73 -5.69
C ALA A 148 -24.55 27.59 -6.42
N ALA A 149 -25.12 26.54 -7.00
CA ALA A 149 -26.43 25.89 -6.98
C ALA A 149 -26.22 24.49 -7.59
N VAL A 150 -27.06 23.53 -7.21
CA VAL A 150 -27.14 22.16 -7.74
C VAL A 150 -27.85 22.17 -9.10
N SER A 151 -27.41 21.36 -10.05
CA SER A 151 -28.18 21.03 -11.26
C SER A 151 -28.17 19.52 -11.50
N GLU A 152 -29.32 18.89 -11.29
CA GLU A 152 -29.71 17.61 -11.90
C GLU A 152 -29.87 17.79 -13.41
N GLN A 153 -29.52 16.76 -14.19
CA GLN A 153 -30.27 16.38 -15.40
C GLN A 153 -29.87 14.98 -15.89
N VAL A 154 -30.88 14.11 -15.86
CA VAL A 154 -31.22 12.93 -16.70
C VAL A 154 -30.18 11.82 -16.90
#